data_AF-A0A9E1SD87-F1
#
_entry.id   AF-A0A9E1SD87-F1
#
_cell.length_a   1.000
_cell.length_b   1.000
_cell.length_c   1.000
_cell.angle_alpha   90.00
_cell.angle_beta   90.00
_cell.angle_gamma   90.00
#
_symmetry.space_group_name_H-M   'P 1'
#
loop_
_entity.id
_entity.type
_entity.pdbx_description
1 polymer ?
#
loop_
_entity_poly.entity_id
_entity_poly.type
_entity_poly.pdbx_seq_one_letter_code
_entity_poly.pdbx_strand_id
1 'polypeptide(L)'
;MNFTFIILGLIASVLSGGVIVGYFNATNNSQMIKLALAFSGGFLLAIIFQHLLPDIYHDGAEQVGIFILIGFLVQLILEYFSGGIEHGHVHVHKGQSLPWALFISLSVHSIIEGLPLGNQYAGIVSEHHHVHESLFWGIIFHQVPVSIALMTLLMNTKLNHLKSWLFLLFFAMMTPVGAIIGLKFTPEQFGLDLHIILAVVVGMFLHISTTIIFETSENHKFNLLKLVSILIGCGLAMTLY
;
A
#
# COMPACT_ATOMS: atom_id res chain seq x y z
N MET A 1 11.23 -14.32 -8.57
CA MET A 1 11.33 -13.15 -9.50
C MET A 1 12.71 -12.50 -9.40
N ASN A 2 13.21 -11.80 -10.45
CA ASN A 2 14.46 -11.02 -10.33
C ASN A 2 14.17 -9.60 -9.77
N PHE A 3 15.17 -8.93 -9.19
CA PHE A 3 14.98 -7.62 -8.56
C PHE A 3 14.51 -6.55 -9.54
N THR A 4 15.03 -6.58 -10.77
CA THR A 4 14.63 -5.64 -11.82
C THR A 4 13.14 -5.74 -12.14
N PHE A 5 12.58 -6.95 -12.18
CA PHE A 5 11.15 -7.15 -12.38
C PHE A 5 10.33 -6.59 -11.21
N ILE A 6 10.79 -6.75 -9.97
CA ILE A 6 10.15 -6.14 -8.79
C ILE A 6 10.08 -4.63 -8.95
N ILE A 7 11.22 -3.97 -9.23
CA ILE A 7 11.28 -2.51 -9.38
C ILE A 7 10.39 -2.01 -10.53
N LEU A 8 10.44 -2.67 -11.69
CA LEU A 8 9.61 -2.30 -12.84
C LEU A 8 8.12 -2.51 -12.54
N GLY A 9 7.77 -3.58 -11.84
CA GLY A 9 6.39 -3.84 -11.40
C GLY A 9 5.85 -2.75 -10.48
N LEU A 10 6.63 -2.34 -9.47
CA LEU A 10 6.26 -1.28 -8.53
C LEU A 10 6.08 0.08 -9.23
N ILE A 11 6.92 0.42 -10.20
CA ILE A 11 6.75 1.66 -10.97
C ILE A 11 5.51 1.54 -11.87
N ALA A 12 5.35 0.39 -12.53
CA ALA A 12 4.25 0.16 -13.46
C ALA A 12 2.88 0.19 -12.76
N SER A 13 2.76 -0.34 -11.53
CA SER A 13 1.51 -0.30 -10.76
C SER A 13 1.03 1.15 -10.55
N VAL A 14 1.91 2.05 -10.11
CA VAL A 14 1.59 3.46 -9.87
C VAL A 14 1.23 4.17 -11.18
N LEU A 15 2.02 3.96 -12.23
CA LEU A 15 1.76 4.57 -13.54
C LEU A 15 0.44 4.08 -14.13
N SER A 16 0.07 2.81 -13.90
CA SER A 16 -1.21 2.26 -14.36
C SER A 16 -2.40 3.00 -13.77
N GLY A 17 -2.38 3.30 -12.45
CA GLY A 17 -3.43 4.12 -11.82
C GLY A 17 -3.47 5.54 -12.36
N GLY A 18 -2.31 6.12 -12.66
CA GLY A 18 -2.19 7.39 -13.37
C GLY A 18 -2.85 7.38 -14.75
N VAL A 19 -2.61 6.34 -15.55
CA VAL A 19 -3.18 6.17 -16.88
C VAL A 19 -4.70 6.01 -16.79
N ILE A 20 -5.19 5.22 -15.84
CA ILE A 20 -6.63 5.02 -15.59
C ILE A 20 -7.32 6.37 -15.38
N VAL A 21 -6.76 7.24 -14.54
CA VAL A 21 -7.35 8.56 -14.29
C VAL A 21 -7.17 9.49 -15.49
N GLY A 22 -5.97 9.58 -16.04
CA GLY A 22 -5.61 10.60 -17.02
C GLY A 22 -6.18 10.39 -18.41
N TYR A 23 -6.45 9.14 -18.81
CA TYR A 23 -6.98 8.82 -20.14
C TYR A 23 -8.44 8.36 -20.12
N PHE A 24 -8.88 7.67 -19.07
CA PHE A 24 -10.27 7.20 -18.97
C PHE A 24 -11.18 8.12 -18.16
N ASN A 25 -10.66 9.29 -17.76
CA ASN A 25 -11.37 10.32 -17.01
C ASN A 25 -12.10 9.77 -15.77
N ALA A 26 -11.47 8.81 -15.08
CA ALA A 26 -12.01 8.14 -13.91
C ALA A 26 -12.18 9.07 -12.69
N THR A 27 -11.80 10.35 -12.81
CA THR A 27 -11.92 11.41 -11.79
C THR A 27 -13.33 11.57 -11.23
N ASN A 28 -14.36 11.19 -12.00
CA ASN A 28 -15.77 11.35 -11.62
C ASN A 28 -16.45 10.07 -11.10
N ASN A 29 -15.76 8.92 -11.04
CA ASN A 29 -16.36 7.65 -10.63
C ASN A 29 -15.92 7.23 -9.21
N SER A 30 -16.38 7.98 -8.20
CA SER A 30 -16.06 7.74 -6.79
C SER A 30 -16.45 6.34 -6.32
N GLN A 31 -17.50 5.75 -6.88
CA GLN A 31 -17.92 4.39 -6.57
C GLN A 31 -16.89 3.36 -7.06
N MET A 32 -16.35 3.50 -8.28
CA MET A 32 -15.30 2.61 -8.79
C MET A 32 -14.05 2.67 -7.91
N ILE A 33 -13.63 3.87 -7.49
CA ILE A 33 -12.48 4.06 -6.58
C ILE A 33 -12.75 3.35 -5.24
N LYS A 34 -13.93 3.58 -4.63
CA LYS A 34 -14.32 2.91 -3.38
C LYS A 34 -14.35 1.38 -3.51
N LEU A 35 -14.82 0.84 -4.63
CA LEU A 35 -14.85 -0.62 -4.86
C LEU A 35 -13.45 -1.20 -5.12
N ALA A 36 -12.59 -0.48 -5.87
CA ALA A 36 -11.20 -0.89 -6.10
C ALA A 36 -10.39 -0.89 -4.79
N LEU A 37 -10.61 0.11 -3.93
CA LEU A 37 -10.05 0.15 -2.59
C LEU A 37 -10.57 -1.00 -1.72
N ALA A 38 -11.88 -1.27 -1.73
CA ALA A 38 -12.46 -2.38 -0.97
C ALA A 38 -11.91 -3.75 -1.42
N PHE A 39 -11.73 -3.95 -2.74
CA PHE A 39 -11.06 -5.12 -3.28
C PHE A 39 -9.63 -5.23 -2.78
N SER A 40 -8.85 -4.14 -2.85
CA SER A 40 -7.47 -4.10 -2.38
C SER A 40 -7.36 -4.37 -0.87
N GLY A 41 -8.26 -3.79 -0.06
CA GLY A 41 -8.31 -4.05 1.38
C GLY A 41 -8.61 -5.51 1.70
N GLY A 42 -9.50 -6.16 0.94
CA GLY A 42 -9.73 -7.61 1.06
C GLY A 42 -8.51 -8.44 0.67
N PHE A 43 -7.85 -8.09 -0.43
CA PHE A 43 -6.63 -8.75 -0.89
C PHE A 43 -5.51 -8.65 0.15
N LEU A 44 -5.23 -7.43 0.64
CA LEU A 44 -4.23 -7.18 1.70
C LEU A 44 -4.58 -7.95 2.98
N LEU A 45 -5.84 -7.93 3.41
CA LEU A 45 -6.26 -8.65 4.62
C LEU A 45 -5.99 -10.16 4.49
N ALA A 46 -6.32 -10.75 3.34
CA ALA A 46 -6.09 -12.18 3.10
C ALA A 46 -4.60 -12.54 3.13
N ILE A 47 -3.73 -11.78 2.44
CA ILE A 47 -2.29 -12.06 2.47
C ILE A 47 -1.68 -11.88 3.87
N ILE A 48 -2.18 -10.91 4.65
CA ILE A 48 -1.71 -10.68 6.02
C ILE A 48 -1.98 -11.92 6.86
N PHE A 49 -3.20 -12.43 6.85
CA PHE A 49 -3.57 -13.58 7.68
C PHE A 49 -3.00 -14.92 7.18
N GLN A 50 -2.88 -15.10 5.86
CA GLN A 50 -2.46 -16.39 5.30
C GLN A 50 -0.95 -16.53 5.16
N HIS A 51 -0.24 -15.42 4.91
CA HIS A 51 1.18 -15.46 4.56
C HIS A 51 2.03 -14.64 5.52
N LEU A 52 1.71 -13.36 5.73
CA LEU A 52 2.62 -12.46 6.45
C LEU A 52 2.64 -12.70 7.97
N LEU A 53 1.48 -12.86 8.61
CA LEU A 53 1.39 -13.17 10.05
C LEU A 53 2.05 -14.52 10.38
N PRO A 54 1.75 -15.64 9.66
CA PRO A 54 2.45 -16.89 9.90
C PRO A 54 3.98 -16.79 9.76
N ASP A 55 4.46 -16.05 8.77
CA ASP A 55 5.91 -15.86 8.52
C ASP A 55 6.59 -15.12 9.69
N ILE A 56 6.07 -13.95 10.10
CA ILE A 56 6.70 -13.18 11.18
C ILE A 56 6.63 -13.85 12.57
N TYR A 57 5.72 -14.79 12.77
CA TYR A 57 5.60 -15.55 14.03
C TYR A 57 6.30 -16.92 13.98
N HIS A 58 6.83 -17.35 12.83
CA HIS A 58 7.41 -18.67 12.64
C HIS A 58 8.56 -18.95 13.61
N ASP A 59 9.44 -17.98 13.80
CA ASP A 59 10.65 -18.11 14.63
C ASP A 59 10.42 -17.81 16.13
N GLY A 60 9.16 -17.61 16.56
CA GLY A 60 8.79 -17.54 17.97
C GLY A 60 9.19 -16.25 18.70
N ALA A 61 9.45 -15.15 17.98
CA ALA A 61 9.80 -13.88 18.58
C ALA A 61 8.61 -13.26 19.35
N GLU A 62 8.67 -13.28 20.69
CA GLU A 62 7.63 -12.74 21.59
C GLU A 62 7.33 -11.25 21.35
N GLN A 63 8.26 -10.50 20.77
CA GLN A 63 8.16 -9.05 20.57
C GLN A 63 7.45 -8.64 19.28
N VAL A 64 7.15 -9.58 18.37
CA VAL A 64 6.55 -9.30 17.05
C VAL A 64 5.25 -8.51 17.17
N GLY A 65 4.40 -8.85 18.14
CA GLY A 65 3.13 -8.16 18.37
C GLY A 65 3.28 -6.68 18.69
N ILE A 66 4.35 -6.30 19.39
CA ILE A 66 4.63 -4.88 19.70
C ILE A 66 4.98 -4.12 18.41
N PHE A 67 5.75 -4.72 17.51
CA PHE A 67 6.12 -4.08 16.24
C PHE A 67 4.94 -3.99 15.26
N ILE A 68 4.02 -4.96 15.27
CA ILE A 68 2.74 -4.84 14.56
C ILE A 68 1.95 -3.65 15.11
N LEU A 69 1.83 -3.51 16.43
CA LEU A 69 1.14 -2.37 17.04
C LEU A 69 1.82 -1.04 16.70
N ILE A 70 3.15 -0.98 16.75
CA ILE A 70 3.91 0.21 16.35
C ILE A 70 3.62 0.55 14.88
N GLY A 71 3.63 -0.43 13.98
CA GLY A 71 3.30 -0.23 12.58
C GLY A 71 1.88 0.31 12.36
N PHE A 72 0.91 -0.23 13.08
CA PHE A 72 -0.46 0.27 13.07
C PHE A 72 -0.53 1.74 13.50
N LEU A 73 0.16 2.11 14.60
CA LEU A 73 0.19 3.50 15.09
C LEU A 73 0.97 4.44 14.16
N VAL A 74 2.06 3.98 13.55
CA VAL A 74 2.80 4.74 12.53
C VAL A 74 1.86 5.04 11.37
N GLN A 75 1.08 4.07 10.91
CA GLN A 75 0.12 4.30 9.84
C GLN A 75 -0.97 5.28 10.24
N LEU A 76 -1.49 5.19 11.46
CA LEU A 76 -2.47 6.16 11.97
C LEU A 76 -1.93 7.60 11.96
N ILE A 77 -0.66 7.79 12.31
CA ILE A 77 0.00 9.10 12.26
C ILE A 77 0.14 9.58 10.81
N LEU A 78 0.58 8.71 9.90
CA LEU A 78 0.70 9.04 8.48
C LEU A 78 -0.67 9.37 7.87
N GLU A 79 -1.72 8.64 8.27
CA GLU A 79 -3.09 8.87 7.82
C GLU A 79 -3.55 10.28 8.18
N TYR A 80 -3.31 10.73 9.42
CA TYR A 80 -3.64 12.09 9.87
C TYR A 80 -3.09 13.18 8.92
N PHE A 81 -1.85 13.01 8.44
CA PHE A 81 -1.26 13.94 7.46
C PHE A 81 -1.74 13.73 6.03
N SER A 82 -2.12 12.50 5.68
CA SER A 82 -2.62 12.14 4.35
C SER A 82 -4.09 12.54 4.11
N GLY A 83 -4.85 12.79 5.17
CA GLY A 83 -6.29 13.06 5.08
C GLY A 83 -7.11 11.86 4.57
N GLY A 84 -6.56 10.65 4.64
CA GLY A 84 -7.27 9.41 4.34
C GLY A 84 -7.46 9.07 2.86
N ILE A 85 -6.59 9.57 1.98
CA ILE A 85 -6.65 9.27 0.54
C ILE A 85 -6.49 7.78 0.25
N GLU A 86 -5.71 7.07 1.05
CA GLU A 86 -5.45 5.63 0.90
C GLU A 86 -6.71 4.76 1.07
N HIS A 87 -7.77 5.30 1.67
CA HIS A 87 -9.08 4.65 1.79
C HIS A 87 -10.21 5.45 1.12
N GLY A 88 -9.87 6.45 0.30
CA GLY A 88 -10.77 7.06 -0.68
C GLY A 88 -11.34 8.44 -0.30
N HIS A 89 -10.82 9.09 0.74
CA HIS A 89 -11.24 10.45 1.11
C HIS A 89 -10.53 11.50 0.26
N VAL A 90 -11.03 11.71 -0.96
CA VAL A 90 -10.51 12.77 -1.85
C VAL A 90 -11.36 14.03 -1.69
N HIS A 91 -11.05 14.85 -0.68
CA HIS A 91 -11.69 16.17 -0.49
C HIS A 91 -10.76 17.29 -0.92
N VAL A 92 -10.86 17.70 -2.19
CA VAL A 92 -10.08 18.81 -2.73
C VAL A 92 -10.96 19.80 -3.44
N HIS A 93 -10.88 21.05 -2.98
CA HIS A 93 -11.48 22.18 -3.67
C HIS A 93 -10.72 22.43 -4.97
N LYS A 94 -11.44 22.52 -6.09
CA LYS A 94 -10.84 22.76 -7.41
C LYS A 94 -9.93 23.98 -7.35
N GLY A 95 -8.69 23.80 -7.80
CA GLY A 95 -7.73 24.89 -7.87
C GLY A 95 -7.12 25.29 -6.52
N GLN A 96 -7.00 24.38 -5.56
CA GLN A 96 -6.11 24.56 -4.41
C GLN A 96 -4.64 24.19 -4.76
N SER A 97 -3.68 24.66 -3.96
CA SER A 97 -2.27 24.23 -4.07
C SER A 97 -2.11 22.75 -3.72
N LEU A 98 -1.02 22.13 -4.16
CA LEU A 98 -0.67 20.76 -3.77
C LEU A 98 -0.60 20.64 -2.24
N PRO A 99 -1.34 19.71 -1.60
CA PRO A 99 -1.23 19.46 -0.17
C PRO A 99 0.08 18.72 0.14
N TRP A 100 1.14 19.46 0.47
CA TRP A 100 2.47 18.90 0.69
C TRP A 100 2.53 17.90 1.85
N ALA A 101 1.84 18.15 2.95
CA ALA A 101 1.80 17.24 4.10
C ALA A 101 1.31 15.84 3.68
N LEU A 102 0.27 15.81 2.84
CA LEU A 102 -0.28 14.58 2.28
C LEU A 102 0.72 13.89 1.37
N PHE A 103 1.30 14.61 0.41
CA PHE A 103 2.22 14.02 -0.55
C PHE A 103 3.48 13.44 0.13
N ILE A 104 4.00 14.14 1.14
CA ILE A 104 5.14 13.68 1.94
C ILE A 104 4.74 12.47 2.77
N SER A 105 3.58 12.49 3.42
CA SER A 105 3.08 11.37 4.23
C SER A 105 2.96 10.08 3.40
N LEU A 106 2.30 10.16 2.24
CA LEU A 106 2.17 9.02 1.31
C LEU A 106 3.53 8.52 0.82
N SER A 107 4.48 9.43 0.60
CA SER A 107 5.84 9.07 0.17
C SER A 107 6.59 8.31 1.26
N VAL A 108 6.48 8.75 2.52
CA VAL A 108 7.07 8.04 3.67
C VAL A 108 6.41 6.68 3.86
N HIS A 109 5.09 6.61 3.81
CA HIS A 109 4.33 5.36 3.82
C HIS A 109 4.86 4.36 2.78
N SER A 110 4.97 4.81 1.52
CA SER A 110 5.43 3.99 0.39
C SER A 110 6.88 3.51 0.53
N ILE A 111 7.77 4.33 1.11
CA ILE A 111 9.16 3.93 1.40
C ILE A 111 9.17 2.81 2.45
N ILE A 112 8.42 2.96 3.55
CA ILE A 112 8.40 1.96 4.63
C ILE A 112 7.87 0.62 4.11
N GLU A 113 6.78 0.66 3.33
CA GLU A 113 6.20 -0.51 2.66
C GLU A 113 7.20 -1.26 1.77
N GLY A 114 8.12 -0.54 1.11
CA GLY A 114 9.13 -1.12 0.24
C GLY A 114 10.27 -1.84 0.97
N LEU A 115 10.57 -1.49 2.23
CA LEU A 115 11.73 -2.03 2.96
C LEU A 115 11.75 -3.57 3.05
N PRO A 116 10.66 -4.25 3.48
CA PRO A 116 10.70 -5.70 3.63
C PRO A 116 10.90 -6.42 2.29
N LEU A 117 10.43 -5.89 1.15
CA LEU A 117 10.72 -6.48 -0.17
C LEU A 117 12.22 -6.57 -0.46
N GLY A 118 12.97 -5.54 -0.07
CA GLY A 118 14.42 -5.52 -0.21
C GLY A 118 15.11 -6.52 0.71
N ASN A 119 14.70 -6.57 1.99
CA ASN A 119 15.25 -7.51 2.98
C ASN A 119 14.98 -8.97 2.56
N GLN A 120 13.78 -9.24 2.08
CA GLN A 120 13.36 -10.52 1.54
C GLN A 120 14.21 -10.94 0.32
N TYR A 121 14.35 -10.06 -0.67
CA TYR A 121 15.13 -10.37 -1.88
C TYR A 121 16.62 -10.63 -1.59
N ALA A 122 17.18 -10.02 -0.55
CA ALA A 122 18.56 -10.26 -0.13
C ALA A 122 18.81 -11.71 0.36
N GLY A 123 17.78 -12.56 0.42
CA GLY A 123 17.87 -13.93 0.91
C GLY A 123 17.97 -14.01 2.44
N ILE A 124 17.51 -12.96 3.11
CA ILE A 124 17.71 -12.75 4.54
C ILE A 124 16.45 -13.16 5.33
N VAL A 125 15.25 -13.11 4.72
CA VAL A 125 13.98 -13.47 5.37
C VAL A 125 13.41 -14.74 4.71
N SER A 126 13.47 -15.88 5.41
CA SER A 126 12.82 -17.17 5.11
C SER A 126 13.21 -17.87 3.78
N GLU A 127 13.63 -19.15 3.84
CA GLU A 127 13.82 -20.05 2.68
C GLU A 127 12.49 -20.40 1.96
N HIS A 128 11.37 -19.83 2.39
CA HIS A 128 10.04 -20.06 1.83
C HIS A 128 9.77 -19.13 0.63
N HIS A 129 10.12 -19.60 -0.56
CA HIS A 129 9.92 -18.91 -1.84
C HIS A 129 8.52 -18.29 -2.06
N HIS A 130 7.47 -18.79 -1.39
CA HIS A 130 6.09 -18.32 -1.55
C HIS A 130 5.79 -16.99 -0.83
N VAL A 131 6.55 -16.63 0.22
CA VAL A 131 6.26 -15.41 1.00
C VAL A 131 6.67 -14.14 0.26
N HIS A 132 7.81 -14.18 -0.45
CA HIS A 132 8.30 -13.05 -1.26
C HIS A 132 7.31 -12.59 -2.32
N GLU A 133 6.62 -13.53 -2.94
CA GLU A 133 5.65 -13.22 -4.00
C GLU A 133 4.37 -12.62 -3.39
N SER A 134 3.94 -13.13 -2.23
CA SER A 134 2.76 -12.63 -1.50
C SER A 134 2.84 -11.15 -1.15
N LEU A 135 3.97 -10.70 -0.60
CA LEU A 135 4.18 -9.29 -0.26
C LEU A 135 4.21 -8.41 -1.52
N PHE A 136 4.94 -8.83 -2.55
CA PHE A 136 5.05 -8.07 -3.80
C PHE A 136 3.68 -7.84 -4.44
N TRP A 137 2.88 -8.89 -4.63
CA TRP A 137 1.56 -8.74 -5.22
C TRP A 137 0.60 -7.95 -4.32
N GLY A 138 0.73 -8.10 -2.99
CA GLY A 138 0.04 -7.26 -2.02
C GLY A 138 0.22 -5.77 -2.30
N ILE A 139 1.49 -5.37 -2.41
CA ILE A 139 1.88 -3.99 -2.70
C ILE A 139 1.34 -3.57 -4.06
N ILE A 140 1.49 -4.40 -5.11
CA ILE A 140 0.99 -4.06 -6.46
C ILE A 140 -0.51 -3.80 -6.46
N PHE A 141 -1.32 -4.69 -5.87
CA PHE A 141 -2.78 -4.55 -5.86
C PHE A 141 -3.27 -3.42 -4.95
N HIS A 142 -2.48 -3.03 -3.95
CA HIS A 142 -2.71 -1.86 -3.09
C HIS A 142 -2.37 -0.54 -3.78
N GLN A 143 -1.24 -0.49 -4.48
CA GLN A 143 -0.71 0.76 -5.01
C GLN A 143 -1.50 1.27 -6.22
N VAL A 144 -2.18 0.38 -6.96
CA VAL A 144 -3.04 0.77 -8.08
C VAL A 144 -4.22 1.65 -7.61
N PRO A 145 -5.08 1.22 -6.66
CA PRO A 145 -6.12 2.11 -6.10
C PRO A 145 -5.59 3.41 -5.49
N VAL A 146 -4.48 3.36 -4.75
CA VAL A 146 -3.88 4.56 -4.12
C VAL A 146 -3.40 5.55 -5.18
N SER A 147 -2.76 5.06 -6.24
CA SER A 147 -2.29 5.91 -7.35
C SER A 147 -3.43 6.51 -8.18
N ILE A 148 -4.56 5.81 -8.31
CA ILE A 148 -5.80 6.38 -8.87
C ILE A 148 -6.28 7.55 -7.99
N ALA A 149 -6.33 7.37 -6.67
CA ALA A 149 -6.76 8.41 -5.75
C ALA A 149 -5.80 9.63 -5.78
N LEU A 150 -4.49 9.37 -5.77
CA LEU A 150 -3.46 10.41 -5.86
C LEU A 150 -3.47 11.14 -7.22
N MET A 151 -3.61 10.45 -8.35
CA MET A 151 -3.67 11.13 -9.64
C MET A 151 -4.94 11.97 -9.77
N THR A 152 -6.07 11.47 -9.27
CA THR A 152 -7.32 12.24 -9.18
C THR A 152 -7.13 13.50 -8.35
N LEU A 153 -6.42 13.41 -7.22
CA LEU A 153 -6.04 14.56 -6.41
C LEU A 153 -5.22 15.57 -7.22
N LEU A 154 -4.12 15.11 -7.81
CA LEU A 154 -3.16 15.95 -8.52
C LEU A 154 -3.83 16.70 -9.68
N MET A 155 -4.73 16.05 -10.42
CA MET A 155 -5.49 16.67 -11.52
C MET A 155 -6.52 17.72 -11.06
N ASN A 156 -6.94 17.69 -9.79
CA ASN A 156 -7.87 18.67 -9.22
C ASN A 156 -7.19 19.86 -8.53
N THR A 157 -5.85 19.84 -8.41
CA THR A 157 -5.04 20.97 -7.90
C THR A 157 -4.77 22.03 -9.00
N LYS A 158 -4.05 23.10 -8.66
CA LYS A 158 -3.54 24.11 -9.62
C LYS A 158 -2.42 23.59 -10.55
N LEU A 159 -1.99 22.34 -10.41
CA LEU A 159 -0.93 21.77 -11.26
C LEU A 159 -1.43 21.61 -12.70
N ASN A 160 -0.54 21.83 -13.66
CA ASN A 160 -0.83 21.44 -15.05
C ASN A 160 -0.63 19.92 -15.23
N HIS A 161 -1.19 19.36 -16.30
CA HIS A 161 -1.13 17.92 -16.57
C HIS A 161 0.30 17.34 -16.51
N LEU A 162 1.28 18.06 -17.07
CA LEU A 162 2.68 17.61 -17.05
C LEU A 162 3.22 17.51 -15.62
N LYS A 163 2.99 18.53 -14.78
CA LYS A 163 3.40 18.50 -13.37
C LYS A 163 2.72 17.37 -12.60
N SER A 164 1.42 17.14 -12.81
CA SER A 164 0.73 16.02 -12.17
C SER A 164 1.39 14.67 -12.48
N TRP A 165 1.78 14.44 -13.73
CA TRP A 165 2.55 13.25 -14.12
C TRP A 165 3.95 13.20 -13.51
N LEU A 166 4.65 14.33 -13.44
CA LEU A 166 5.99 14.39 -12.80
C LEU A 166 5.91 14.07 -11.31
N PHE A 167 4.90 14.58 -10.60
CA PHE A 167 4.68 14.24 -9.19
C PHE A 167 4.27 12.77 -9.00
N LEU A 168 3.44 12.22 -9.89
CA LEU A 168 3.10 10.80 -9.85
C LEU A 168 4.34 9.92 -10.11
N LEU A 169 5.20 10.31 -11.07
CA LEU A 169 6.45 9.59 -11.34
C LEU A 169 7.41 9.65 -10.15
N PHE A 170 7.51 10.80 -9.48
CA PHE A 170 8.26 10.91 -8.23
C PHE A 170 7.71 9.95 -7.17
N PHE A 171 6.39 9.93 -6.98
CA PHE A 171 5.74 9.02 -6.05
C PHE A 171 5.98 7.54 -6.41
N ALA A 172 5.96 7.20 -7.70
CA ALA A 172 6.23 5.84 -8.20
C ALA A 172 7.64 5.33 -7.83
N MET A 173 8.59 6.24 -7.54
CA MET A 173 9.93 5.86 -7.11
C MET A 173 10.04 5.59 -5.61
N MET A 174 9.05 5.95 -4.80
CA MET A 174 9.17 5.88 -3.33
C MET A 174 9.24 4.43 -2.82
N THR A 175 8.37 3.53 -3.27
CA THR A 175 8.45 2.10 -2.91
C THR A 175 9.71 1.41 -3.46
N PRO A 176 10.12 1.63 -4.73
CA PRO A 176 11.44 1.21 -5.22
C PRO A 176 12.62 1.69 -4.36
N VAL A 177 12.59 2.96 -3.91
CA VAL A 177 13.61 3.49 -3.00
C VAL A 177 13.60 2.72 -1.68
N GLY A 178 12.42 2.45 -1.10
CA GLY A 178 12.27 1.58 0.05
C GLY A 178 12.89 0.19 -0.17
N ALA A 179 12.57 -0.47 -1.28
CA ALA A 179 13.11 -1.78 -1.62
C ALA A 179 14.64 -1.78 -1.79
N ILE A 180 15.20 -0.72 -2.39
CA ILE A 180 16.67 -0.58 -2.52
C ILE A 180 17.32 -0.33 -1.16
N ILE A 181 16.69 0.45 -0.27
CA ILE A 181 17.17 0.67 1.09
C ILE A 181 17.17 -0.66 1.85
N GLY A 182 16.07 -1.40 1.82
CA GLY A 182 15.96 -2.73 2.46
C GLY A 182 16.92 -3.76 1.87
N LEU A 183 17.26 -3.65 0.58
CA LEU A 183 18.27 -4.52 -0.02
C LEU A 183 19.68 -4.26 0.55
N LYS A 184 19.97 -3.01 0.95
CA LYS A 184 21.31 -2.60 1.44
C LYS A 184 21.44 -2.65 2.97
N PHE A 185 20.36 -2.34 3.68
CA PHE A 185 20.33 -2.21 5.13
C PHE A 185 19.33 -3.19 5.73
N THR A 186 19.80 -4.01 6.66
CA THR A 186 18.97 -5.00 7.37
C THR A 186 18.96 -4.74 8.88
N PRO A 187 17.88 -5.08 9.59
CA PRO A 187 17.81 -4.97 11.06
C PRO A 187 18.96 -5.67 11.78
N GLU A 188 19.44 -6.81 11.26
CA GLU A 188 20.55 -7.58 11.83
C GLU A 188 21.84 -6.78 11.97
N GLN A 189 22.12 -5.86 11.04
CA GLN A 189 23.30 -4.99 11.11
C GLN A 189 23.30 -4.11 12.37
N PHE A 190 22.12 -3.92 12.96
CA PHE A 190 21.88 -3.16 14.19
C PHE A 190 21.56 -4.06 15.39
N GLY A 191 21.71 -5.39 15.26
CA GLY A 191 21.41 -6.37 16.31
C GLY A 191 19.91 -6.59 16.55
N LEU A 192 19.07 -6.27 15.56
CA LEU A 192 17.62 -6.41 15.62
C LEU A 192 17.16 -7.62 14.78
N ASP A 193 16.02 -8.21 15.17
CA ASP A 193 15.36 -9.29 14.42
C ASP A 193 14.90 -8.79 13.04
N LEU A 194 15.12 -9.61 12.01
CA LEU A 194 14.76 -9.33 10.62
C LEU A 194 13.27 -9.13 10.39
N HIS A 195 12.44 -9.81 11.18
CA HIS A 195 10.99 -9.74 11.07
C HIS A 195 10.43 -8.44 11.62
N ILE A 196 11.22 -7.60 12.28
CA ILE A 196 10.75 -6.33 12.86
C ILE A 196 10.20 -5.37 11.80
N ILE A 197 10.92 -5.19 10.69
CA ILE A 197 10.46 -4.29 9.62
C ILE A 197 9.21 -4.87 8.96
N LEU A 198 9.17 -6.18 8.71
CA LEU A 198 7.99 -6.85 8.16
C LEU A 198 6.79 -6.74 9.11
N ALA A 199 6.98 -6.90 10.42
CA ALA A 199 5.95 -6.75 11.44
C ALA A 199 5.37 -5.33 11.47
N VAL A 200 6.23 -4.30 11.35
CA VAL A 200 5.79 -2.91 11.21
C VAL A 200 4.93 -2.73 9.95
N VAL A 201 5.36 -3.25 8.80
CA VAL A 201 4.58 -3.16 7.54
C VAL A 201 3.27 -3.93 7.63
N VAL A 202 3.25 -5.11 8.26
CA VAL A 202 2.02 -5.87 8.56
C VAL A 202 1.06 -5.04 9.41
N GLY A 203 1.56 -4.35 10.43
CA GLY A 203 0.78 -3.41 11.23
C GLY A 203 0.16 -2.27 10.40
N MET A 204 0.96 -1.68 9.49
CA MET A 204 0.49 -0.63 8.58
C MET A 204 -0.60 -1.16 7.63
N PHE A 205 -0.42 -2.36 7.07
CA PHE A 205 -1.41 -2.98 6.20
C PHE A 205 -2.69 -3.38 6.93
N LEU A 206 -2.59 -3.84 8.19
CA LEU A 206 -3.75 -4.12 9.02
C LEU A 206 -4.57 -2.86 9.26
N HIS A 207 -3.92 -1.73 9.57
CA HIS A 207 -4.59 -0.44 9.70
C HIS A 207 -5.32 -0.07 8.41
N ILE A 208 -4.63 -0.03 7.27
CA ILE A 208 -5.24 0.31 5.97
C ILE A 208 -6.41 -0.60 5.63
N SER A 209 -6.22 -1.91 5.73
CA SER A 209 -7.24 -2.90 5.36
C SER A 209 -8.49 -2.76 6.23
N THR A 210 -8.31 -2.58 7.55
CA THR A 210 -9.44 -2.44 8.48
C THR A 210 -10.15 -1.10 8.30
N THR A 211 -9.43 0.01 8.13
CA THR A 211 -10.03 1.33 7.84
C THR A 211 -10.85 1.29 6.54
N ILE A 212 -10.32 0.69 5.45
CA ILE A 212 -11.07 0.51 4.20
C ILE A 212 -12.35 -0.31 4.44
N ILE A 213 -12.30 -1.38 5.24
CA ILE A 213 -13.45 -2.25 5.50
C ILE A 213 -14.51 -1.55 6.37
N PHE A 214 -14.12 -0.76 7.36
CA PHE A 214 -15.05 -0.16 8.33
C PHE A 214 -15.51 1.26 8.00
N GLU A 215 -14.66 2.14 7.45
CA GLU A 215 -14.99 3.55 7.26
C GLU A 215 -15.86 3.79 6.02
N THR A 216 -15.74 2.93 5.02
CA THR A 216 -16.45 3.09 3.75
C THR A 216 -17.96 2.74 3.80
N SER A 217 -18.52 2.37 4.97
CA SER A 217 -19.96 2.18 5.18
C SER A 217 -20.64 3.48 5.64
N GLU A 218 -20.91 4.39 4.71
CA GLU A 218 -21.72 5.58 5.00
C GLU A 218 -23.17 5.18 5.34
N ASN A 219 -23.72 5.73 6.44
CA ASN A 219 -25.13 5.62 6.87
C ASN A 219 -25.63 4.25 7.35
N HIS A 220 -24.77 3.37 7.88
CA HIS A 220 -25.15 2.07 8.48
C HIS A 220 -25.96 1.13 7.56
N LYS A 221 -26.02 1.40 6.25
CA LYS A 221 -26.63 0.50 5.27
C LYS A 221 -25.58 -0.47 4.75
N PHE A 222 -25.90 -1.75 4.85
CA PHE A 222 -25.05 -2.82 4.32
C PHE A 222 -24.85 -2.65 2.81
N ASN A 223 -23.58 -2.51 2.38
CA ASN A 223 -23.24 -2.37 0.97
C ASN A 223 -22.77 -3.73 0.42
N LEU A 224 -23.68 -4.47 -0.21
CA LEU A 224 -23.39 -5.78 -0.78
C LEU A 224 -22.29 -5.73 -1.84
N LEU A 225 -22.26 -4.69 -2.69
CA LEU A 225 -21.21 -4.54 -3.71
C LEU A 225 -19.83 -4.43 -3.06
N LYS A 226 -19.71 -3.67 -1.98
CA LYS A 226 -18.47 -3.57 -1.22
C LYS A 226 -18.05 -4.92 -0.63
N LEU A 227 -18.99 -5.65 0.00
CA LEU A 227 -18.70 -6.98 0.54
C LEU A 227 -18.23 -7.93 -0.57
N VAL A 228 -18.92 -7.94 -1.72
CA VAL A 228 -18.53 -8.77 -2.86
C VAL A 228 -17.13 -8.38 -3.35
N SER A 229 -16.80 -7.10 -3.45
CA SER A 229 -15.43 -6.65 -3.80
C SER A 229 -14.38 -7.15 -2.80
N ILE A 230 -14.64 -7.06 -1.50
CA ILE A 230 -13.76 -7.60 -0.45
C ILE A 230 -13.56 -9.11 -0.63
N LEU A 231 -14.66 -9.86 -0.81
CA LEU A 231 -14.61 -11.31 -0.99
C LEU A 231 -13.86 -11.73 -2.26
N ILE A 232 -14.01 -10.97 -3.36
CA ILE A 232 -13.25 -11.19 -4.58
C ILE A 232 -11.76 -10.94 -4.34
N GLY A 233 -11.41 -9.87 -3.60
CA GLY A 233 -10.03 -9.57 -3.20
C GLY A 233 -9.42 -10.71 -2.38
N CYS A 234 -10.13 -11.17 -1.35
CA CYS A 234 -9.70 -12.31 -0.54
C CYS A 234 -9.55 -13.59 -1.38
N GLY A 235 -10.56 -13.90 -2.20
CA GLY A 235 -10.56 -15.09 -3.04
C GLY A 235 -9.41 -15.09 -4.04
N LEU A 236 -9.11 -13.95 -4.67
CA LEU A 236 -7.97 -13.84 -5.56
C LEU A 236 -6.66 -14.10 -4.82
N ALA A 237 -6.44 -13.45 -3.66
CA ALA A 237 -5.24 -13.64 -2.86
C ALA A 237 -5.03 -15.12 -2.48
N MET A 238 -6.10 -15.81 -2.07
CA MET A 238 -6.06 -17.23 -1.71
C MET A 238 -5.75 -18.16 -2.88
N THR A 239 -6.02 -17.74 -4.12
CA THR A 239 -5.79 -18.56 -5.33
C THR A 239 -4.51 -18.22 -6.08
N LEU A 240 -3.86 -17.10 -5.74
CA LEU A 240 -2.63 -16.66 -6.39
C LEU A 240 -1.41 -17.48 -5.95
N TYR A 241 -1.53 -18.25 -4.85
CA TYR A 241 -0.51 -19.07 -4.20
C TYR A 241 -1.07 -20.45 -3.83
#